data_AF-A0A812LK29-F1
#
_entry.id   AF-A0A812LK29-F1
#
_cell.length_a   1.000
_cell.length_b   1.000
_cell.length_c   1.000
_cell.angle_alpha   90.00
_cell.angle_beta   90.00
_cell.angle_gamma   90.00
#
_symmetry.space_group_name_H-M   'P 1'
#
loop_
_entity.id
_entity.type
_entity.pdbx_description
1 polymer ?
#
loop_
_entity_poly.entity_id
_entity_poly.type
_entity_poly.pdbx_seq_one_letter_code
_entity_poly.pdbx_strand_id
1 'polypeptide(L)'
;MQAAEQSRLGLGSPENATLKNTTETHAWEPANFTPTLLEANGTRAANAYRYAGYQTFATTTRYGDAKAAACGGLHTGQLTSGLPYYSVASAQSMWEGCCWCSGPGGGRGTQGLGCFSCAKGRFLRSAYGLRGHPNLKSLEKSGFASDEIVIVVADLCPHHGNERWCPQWPGQTNHYGSHNHLDFSHPPPGIDNHNFVFTPIQCPHDLRQRYESLSRCNR
;
A
#
# COMPACT_ATOMS: atom_id res chain seq x y z
N MET A 1 -56.12 25.25 37.25
CA MET A 1 -55.07 24.41 36.60
C MET A 1 -54.19 23.87 37.73
N GLN A 2 -54.54 22.80 38.45
CA GLN A 2 -54.97 21.44 38.03
C GLN A 2 -53.88 20.79 37.16
N ALA A 3 -53.25 19.65 37.51
CA ALA A 3 -53.78 18.31 37.88
C ALA A 3 -54.43 17.60 36.66
N ALA A 4 -54.23 16.31 36.35
CA ALA A 4 -53.42 15.22 36.95
C ALA A 4 -52.92 14.26 35.80
N GLU A 5 -52.43 13.01 35.92
CA GLU A 5 -52.30 12.03 37.04
C GLU A 5 -51.13 11.02 36.76
N GLN A 6 -51.32 9.70 36.96
CA GLN A 6 -50.39 8.59 36.64
C GLN A 6 -51.15 7.36 36.10
N SER A 7 -50.46 6.40 35.44
CA SER A 7 -50.84 4.99 35.11
C SER A 7 -50.73 4.64 33.60
N ARG A 8 -50.41 3.40 33.16
CA ARG A 8 -49.96 2.15 33.82
C ARG A 8 -49.37 1.14 32.81
N LEU A 9 -48.39 0.33 33.26
CA LEU A 9 -48.11 -1.09 32.94
C LEU A 9 -47.75 -1.56 31.50
N GLY A 10 -47.00 -2.68 31.45
CA GLY A 10 -46.49 -3.36 30.23
C GLY A 10 -44.96 -3.48 30.25
N LEU A 11 -44.31 -4.23 31.16
CA LEU A 11 -44.26 -5.71 31.22
C LEU A 11 -43.99 -6.37 29.85
N GLY A 12 -42.74 -6.78 29.61
CA GLY A 12 -42.31 -7.43 28.37
C GLY A 12 -40.80 -7.71 28.29
N SER A 13 -40.31 -8.70 29.04
CA SER A 13 -38.93 -9.25 28.98
C SER A 13 -38.88 -10.54 29.85
N PRO A 14 -38.00 -11.53 29.60
CA PRO A 14 -36.97 -11.63 28.55
C PRO A 14 -37.14 -12.85 27.60
N GLU A 15 -36.41 -12.86 26.49
CA GLU A 15 -36.01 -14.10 25.81
C GLU A 15 -34.48 -14.14 25.59
N ASN A 16 -33.89 -15.32 25.72
CA ASN A 16 -32.43 -15.51 25.73
C ASN A 16 -31.83 -15.53 24.32
N ALA A 17 -31.28 -14.39 23.87
CA ALA A 17 -30.35 -14.37 22.76
C ALA A 17 -28.95 -14.87 23.22
N THR A 18 -28.77 -16.19 23.24
CA THR A 18 -27.48 -16.83 23.60
C THR A 18 -26.42 -16.57 22.52
N LEU A 19 -25.76 -15.42 22.61
CA LEU A 19 -24.61 -15.06 21.79
C LEU A 19 -23.46 -16.05 22.04
N LYS A 20 -23.27 -16.96 21.08
CA LYS A 20 -22.14 -17.90 21.09
C LYS A 20 -20.85 -17.10 20.89
N ASN A 21 -20.01 -17.08 21.91
CA ASN A 21 -18.73 -16.38 21.89
C ASN A 21 -17.70 -17.19 21.09
N THR A 22 -17.76 -17.10 19.75
CA THR A 22 -16.79 -17.73 18.85
C THR A 22 -15.52 -16.90 18.80
N THR A 23 -14.56 -17.25 19.67
CA THR A 23 -13.17 -16.76 19.59
C THR A 23 -12.46 -17.40 18.40
N GLU A 24 -12.81 -16.97 17.19
CA GLU A 24 -12.06 -17.28 15.97
C GLU A 24 -10.77 -16.47 15.95
N THR A 25 -9.71 -17.05 16.51
CA THR A 25 -8.36 -16.53 16.38
C THR A 25 -7.92 -16.66 14.91
N HIS A 26 -8.13 -15.60 14.13
CA HIS A 26 -7.56 -15.47 12.78
C HIS A 26 -6.03 -15.37 12.87
N ALA A 27 -5.39 -16.52 12.99
CA ALA A 27 -3.96 -16.65 12.80
C ALA A 27 -3.64 -16.20 11.37
N TRP A 28 -2.82 -15.16 11.23
CA TRP A 28 -2.24 -14.80 9.95
C TRP A 28 -1.28 -15.91 9.54
N GLU A 29 -1.75 -16.83 8.70
CA GLU A 29 -0.85 -17.73 7.98
C GLU A 29 0.09 -16.88 7.11
N PRO A 30 1.41 -17.14 7.12
CA PRO A 30 2.33 -16.42 6.25
C PRO A 30 1.96 -16.75 4.81
N ALA A 31 1.57 -15.74 4.03
CA ALA A 31 1.18 -15.92 2.64
C ALA A 31 2.30 -16.61 1.85
N ASN A 32 2.14 -17.91 1.59
CA ASN A 32 3.08 -18.70 0.82
C ASN A 32 3.05 -18.17 -0.61
N PHE A 33 4.01 -17.30 -0.93
CA PHE A 33 4.11 -16.63 -2.22
C PHE A 33 4.67 -17.58 -3.28
N THR A 34 4.02 -18.74 -3.46
CA THR A 34 4.23 -19.63 -4.60
C THR A 34 3.76 -18.87 -5.85
N PRO A 35 4.66 -18.52 -6.80
CA PRO A 35 4.23 -17.95 -8.06
C PRO A 35 3.45 -19.03 -8.82
N THR A 36 2.14 -18.86 -8.94
CA THR A 36 1.28 -19.78 -9.69
C THR A 36 1.73 -19.82 -11.15
N LEU A 37 2.30 -20.94 -11.57
CA LEU A 37 2.74 -21.20 -12.95
C LEU A 37 1.56 -21.58 -13.88
N LEU A 38 0.46 -20.83 -13.74
CA LEU A 38 -0.63 -20.62 -14.70
C LEU A 38 -0.99 -19.13 -14.59
N GLU A 39 -1.10 -18.35 -15.67
CA GLU A 39 -1.59 -18.75 -16.99
C GLU A 39 -0.53 -18.60 -18.11
N ALA A 40 -0.03 -19.72 -18.61
CA ALA A 40 0.81 -19.77 -19.80
C ALA A 40 -0.01 -19.92 -21.11
N ASN A 41 -1.10 -19.15 -21.29
CA ASN A 41 -1.81 -19.07 -22.57
C ASN A 41 -2.80 -17.91 -22.70
N GLY A 42 -2.99 -17.43 -23.94
CA GLY A 42 -4.30 -16.94 -24.40
C GLY A 42 -4.57 -15.43 -24.40
N THR A 43 -4.12 -14.64 -23.43
CA THR A 43 -4.27 -13.16 -23.49
C THR A 43 -2.98 -12.41 -23.22
N ARG A 44 -2.74 -11.32 -23.96
CA ARG A 44 -1.60 -10.42 -23.70
C ARG A 44 -1.92 -9.58 -22.46
N ALA A 45 -1.34 -9.92 -21.31
CA ALA A 45 -1.29 -9.04 -20.16
C ALA A 45 -0.76 -7.66 -20.60
N ALA A 46 -1.58 -6.62 -20.43
CA ALA A 46 -1.41 -5.36 -21.14
C ALA A 46 -0.12 -4.64 -20.75
N ASN A 47 0.86 -4.61 -21.67
CA ASN A 47 2.09 -3.82 -21.59
C ASN A 47 2.76 -3.80 -20.21
N ALA A 48 3.02 -4.98 -19.64
CA ALA A 48 3.85 -5.10 -18.43
C ALA A 48 5.20 -4.37 -18.64
N TYR A 49 5.37 -3.24 -17.96
CA TYR A 49 6.55 -2.39 -18.07
C TYR A 49 7.81 -3.18 -17.72
N ARG A 50 8.86 -3.10 -18.54
CA ARG A 50 10.12 -3.82 -18.28
C ARG A 50 11.32 -2.96 -18.65
N TYR A 51 12.00 -2.44 -17.64
CA TYR A 51 13.24 -1.67 -17.79
C TYR A 51 14.29 -2.15 -16.79
N ALA A 52 15.48 -2.49 -17.28
CA ALA A 52 16.63 -2.97 -16.47
C ALA A 52 16.30 -4.12 -15.49
N GLY A 53 15.28 -4.93 -15.79
CA GLY A 53 14.78 -6.02 -14.93
C GLY A 53 13.57 -5.65 -14.05
N TYR A 54 13.30 -4.36 -13.86
CA TYR A 54 12.15 -3.88 -13.08
C TYR A 54 10.84 -3.99 -13.88
N GLN A 55 9.82 -4.54 -13.23
CA GLN A 55 8.51 -4.90 -13.81
C GLN A 55 7.43 -3.82 -13.63
N THR A 56 7.70 -2.77 -12.84
CA THR A 56 6.71 -1.76 -12.46
C THR A 56 7.30 -0.36 -12.44
N PHE A 57 6.45 0.63 -12.72
CA PHE A 57 6.74 2.06 -12.71
C PHE A 57 5.78 2.78 -11.76
N ALA A 58 6.30 3.67 -10.92
CA ALA A 58 5.53 4.59 -10.07
C ALA A 58 6.08 6.02 -10.11
N THR A 59 5.19 6.98 -9.87
CA THR A 59 5.56 8.30 -9.34
C THR A 59 5.77 8.23 -7.83
N THR A 60 6.56 9.13 -7.26
CA THR A 60 6.72 9.23 -5.80
C THR A 60 6.56 10.66 -5.29
N THR A 61 6.33 10.80 -3.99
CA THR A 61 6.39 12.04 -3.20
C THR A 61 7.14 11.79 -1.88
N ARG A 62 7.09 12.75 -0.94
CA ARG A 62 7.56 12.61 0.44
C ARG A 62 6.48 13.11 1.41
N TYR A 63 6.13 12.31 2.42
CA TYR A 63 5.14 12.68 3.46
C TYR A 63 5.72 12.83 4.89
N GLY A 64 6.94 12.35 5.15
CA GLY A 64 7.50 12.30 6.51
C GLY A 64 6.97 11.12 7.33
N ASP A 65 7.21 11.10 8.64
CA ASP A 65 6.79 9.97 9.48
C ASP A 65 5.37 10.12 10.05
N ALA A 66 4.45 9.24 9.62
CA ALA A 66 3.22 8.98 10.34
C ALA A 66 3.49 8.23 11.66
N LYS A 67 2.89 8.73 12.76
CA LYS A 67 2.98 8.16 14.12
C LYS A 67 2.05 6.96 14.36
N ALA A 68 0.99 6.84 13.56
CA ALA A 68 0.00 5.77 13.62
C ALA A 68 -0.54 5.55 12.20
N ALA A 69 0.12 4.66 11.47
CA ALA A 69 -0.14 4.38 10.06
C ALA A 69 -1.24 3.34 9.82
N ALA A 70 -1.75 3.27 8.58
CA ALA A 70 -2.79 2.34 8.12
C ALA A 70 -2.47 0.86 8.38
N CYS A 71 -1.20 0.48 8.48
CA CYS A 71 -0.79 -0.89 8.77
C CYS A 71 -0.74 -1.17 10.28
N GLY A 72 -1.91 -1.02 10.91
CA GLY A 72 -2.14 -1.42 12.31
C GLY A 72 -1.65 -0.40 13.34
N GLY A 73 -1.53 0.87 12.99
CA GLY A 73 -1.20 1.95 13.91
C GLY A 73 0.27 2.02 14.31
N LEU A 74 1.17 1.44 13.52
CA LEU A 74 2.62 1.53 13.74
C LEU A 74 3.15 2.94 13.46
N HIS A 75 4.34 3.25 14.01
CA HIS A 75 5.10 4.45 13.65
C HIS A 75 6.05 4.12 12.49
N THR A 76 5.85 4.76 11.35
CA THR A 76 6.56 4.49 10.07
C THR A 76 8.08 4.54 10.19
N GLY A 77 8.66 5.64 10.71
CA GLY A 77 10.10 5.72 10.97
C GLY A 77 10.63 4.68 11.98
N GLN A 78 9.81 4.18 12.91
CA GLN A 78 10.25 3.11 13.83
C GLN A 78 10.33 1.74 13.16
N LEU A 79 9.62 1.51 12.04
CA LEU A 79 9.70 0.27 11.27
C LEU A 79 11.06 0.10 10.59
N THR A 80 11.64 1.19 10.06
CA THR A 80 12.92 1.14 9.32
C THR A 80 14.12 1.73 10.06
N SER A 81 13.94 2.38 11.22
CA SER A 81 15.05 2.97 11.99
C SER A 81 16.18 1.97 12.30
N GLY A 82 17.37 2.25 11.80
CA GLY A 82 18.56 1.40 11.92
C GLY A 82 18.67 0.26 10.90
N LEU A 83 17.76 0.18 9.92
CA LEU A 83 17.76 -0.82 8.85
C LEU A 83 17.99 -0.17 7.47
N PRO A 84 18.55 -0.87 6.47
CA PRO A 84 18.86 -0.33 5.13
C PRO A 84 17.62 -0.26 4.20
N TYR A 85 16.46 0.11 4.74
CA TYR A 85 15.15 0.00 4.08
C TYR A 85 14.32 1.28 4.21
N TYR A 86 13.34 1.44 3.32
CA TYR A 86 12.55 2.67 3.22
C TYR A 86 11.05 2.41 3.44
N SER A 87 10.47 3.14 4.38
CA SER A 87 9.04 3.12 4.67
C SER A 87 8.27 3.94 3.64
N VAL A 88 7.24 3.36 3.02
CA VAL A 88 6.37 4.04 2.04
C VAL A 88 4.89 3.92 2.39
N ALA A 89 4.11 4.88 1.90
CA ALA A 89 2.67 4.80 1.75
C ALA A 89 2.33 4.51 0.29
N SER A 90 1.69 3.38 -0.01
CA SER A 90 1.26 3.07 -1.38
C SER A 90 -0.14 3.62 -1.65
N ALA A 91 -0.42 3.97 -2.91
CA ALA A 91 -1.74 4.47 -3.29
C ALA A 91 -2.86 3.46 -3.07
N GLN A 92 -4.05 3.96 -2.75
CA GLN A 92 -5.27 3.17 -2.53
C GLN A 92 -5.59 2.15 -3.63
N SER A 93 -5.30 2.45 -4.90
CA SER A 93 -5.44 1.50 -6.02
C SER A 93 -4.57 0.24 -5.93
N MET A 94 -3.56 0.21 -5.05
CA MET A 94 -2.57 -0.87 -4.86
C MET A 94 -2.92 -1.82 -3.70
N TRP A 95 -4.11 -1.68 -3.12
CA TRP A 95 -4.62 -2.42 -1.96
C TRP A 95 -5.80 -3.30 -2.36
N GLU A 96 -6.03 -4.40 -1.64
CA GLU A 96 -7.15 -5.33 -1.89
C GLU A 96 -8.52 -4.82 -1.37
N GLY A 97 -8.54 -3.61 -0.81
CA GLY A 97 -9.72 -2.99 -0.23
C GLY A 97 -9.39 -1.62 0.36
N CYS A 98 -10.07 -1.27 1.45
CA CYS A 98 -9.87 -0.02 2.17
C CYS A 98 -9.97 -0.27 3.69
N CYS A 99 -9.34 0.48 4.59
CA CYS A 99 -8.17 1.37 4.46
C CYS A 99 -7.08 0.96 5.47
N TRP A 100 -7.21 -0.21 6.10
CA TRP A 100 -6.49 -0.57 7.33
C TRP A 100 -6.10 -2.04 7.25
N CYS A 101 -4.83 -2.34 7.50
CA CYS A 101 -4.27 -3.70 7.50
C CYS A 101 -4.49 -4.55 6.22
N SER A 102 -4.99 -3.95 5.13
CA SER A 102 -5.38 -4.69 3.92
C SER A 102 -4.18 -5.12 3.09
N GLY A 103 -4.27 -6.30 2.48
CA GLY A 103 -3.21 -6.88 1.64
C GLY A 103 -3.03 -6.18 0.29
N PRO A 104 -2.03 -6.61 -0.50
CA PRO A 104 -1.80 -6.12 -1.86
C PRO A 104 -2.95 -6.50 -2.81
N GLY A 105 -3.51 -5.50 -3.49
CA GLY A 105 -4.54 -5.68 -4.52
C GLY A 105 -4.30 -4.75 -5.71
N GLY A 106 -4.96 -4.99 -6.84
CA GLY A 106 -4.64 -4.22 -8.04
C GLY A 106 -5.15 -4.86 -9.32
N GLY A 107 -4.30 -4.87 -10.35
CA GLY A 107 -4.64 -5.28 -11.70
C GLY A 107 -4.81 -4.10 -12.65
N ARG A 108 -5.12 -4.40 -13.92
CA ARG A 108 -5.33 -3.42 -15.01
C ARG A 108 -4.19 -2.40 -15.22
N GLY A 109 -2.96 -2.75 -14.82
CA GLY A 109 -1.77 -1.89 -14.89
C GLY A 109 -1.29 -1.35 -13.53
N THR A 110 -2.14 -1.44 -12.49
CA THR A 110 -1.74 -1.19 -11.11
C THR A 110 -1.16 -2.47 -10.48
N GLN A 111 0.01 -2.35 -9.88
CA GLN A 111 0.69 -3.40 -9.13
C GLN A 111 0.19 -3.40 -7.69
N GLY A 112 -0.16 -4.58 -7.16
CA GLY A 112 -0.50 -4.72 -5.75
C GLY A 112 0.72 -4.54 -4.85
N LEU A 113 0.57 -3.63 -3.87
CA LEU A 113 1.45 -3.37 -2.74
C LEU A 113 0.57 -2.78 -1.62
N GLY A 114 0.01 -3.64 -0.77
CA GLY A 114 -0.72 -3.26 0.45
C GLY A 114 0.16 -3.46 1.68
N CYS A 115 -0.41 -3.50 2.88
CA CYS A 115 0.36 -3.59 4.12
C CYS A 115 1.40 -4.71 4.10
N PHE A 116 2.62 -4.37 4.51
CA PHE A 116 3.76 -5.29 4.60
C PHE A 116 4.14 -5.97 3.28
N SER A 117 3.72 -5.40 2.15
CA SER A 117 4.29 -5.73 0.85
C SER A 117 5.64 -5.04 0.71
N CYS A 118 6.66 -5.78 0.27
CA CYS A 118 7.97 -5.23 -0.06
C CYS A 118 8.23 -5.22 -1.56
N ALA A 119 9.09 -4.30 -2.00
CA ALA A 119 9.62 -4.27 -3.36
C ALA A 119 11.07 -3.83 -3.35
N LYS A 120 11.83 -4.18 -4.39
CA LYS A 120 13.15 -3.59 -4.66
C LYS A 120 13.11 -2.77 -5.95
N GLY A 121 13.84 -1.66 -5.97
CA GLY A 121 13.75 -0.71 -7.07
C GLY A 121 14.80 0.41 -7.04
N ARG A 122 14.75 1.27 -8.05
CA ARG A 122 15.66 2.40 -8.25
C ARG A 122 14.90 3.64 -8.69
N PHE A 123 15.38 4.81 -8.30
CA PHE A 123 14.92 6.08 -8.84
C PHE A 123 15.55 6.34 -10.23
N LEU A 124 14.72 6.75 -11.18
CA LEU A 124 15.15 7.34 -12.45
C LEU A 124 15.47 8.83 -12.26
N ARG A 125 16.26 9.45 -13.15
CA ARG A 125 16.48 10.92 -13.12
C ARG A 125 15.29 11.72 -13.64
N SER A 126 14.37 11.09 -14.36
CA SER A 126 13.05 11.66 -14.67
C SER A 126 12.18 11.79 -13.41
N ALA A 127 11.40 12.86 -13.33
CA ALA A 127 10.50 13.16 -12.21
C ALA A 127 9.10 13.52 -12.72
N TYR A 128 8.10 13.54 -11.84
CA TYR A 128 6.71 13.92 -12.16
C TYR A 128 6.07 13.05 -13.26
N GLY A 129 6.29 11.73 -13.21
CA GLY A 129 5.65 10.74 -14.08
C GLY A 129 6.04 10.90 -15.54
N LEU A 130 5.04 10.99 -16.43
CA LEU A 130 5.20 11.22 -17.86
C LEU A 130 5.26 12.71 -18.25
N ARG A 131 5.38 13.64 -17.29
CA ARG A 131 5.39 15.08 -17.60
C ARG A 131 6.61 15.46 -18.44
N GLY A 132 6.38 15.95 -19.67
CA GLY A 132 7.44 16.26 -20.64
C GLY A 132 7.98 15.04 -21.41
N HIS A 133 7.38 13.87 -21.24
CA HIS A 133 7.87 12.59 -21.74
C HIS A 133 6.78 11.86 -22.54
N PRO A 134 6.95 11.60 -23.86
CA PRO A 134 5.88 11.08 -24.71
C PRO A 134 5.46 9.62 -24.41
N ASN A 135 6.24 8.88 -23.61
CA ASN A 135 5.96 7.51 -23.17
C ASN A 135 7.01 7.04 -22.14
N LEU A 136 6.75 5.92 -21.47
CA LEU A 136 7.64 5.31 -20.47
C LEU A 136 9.06 5.05 -21.01
N LYS A 137 9.21 4.63 -22.27
CA LYS A 137 10.53 4.42 -22.93
C LYS A 137 11.37 5.69 -23.06
N SER A 138 10.78 6.87 -22.91
CA SER A 138 11.52 8.14 -22.85
C SER A 138 12.00 8.51 -21.45
N LEU A 139 11.41 7.93 -20.39
CA LEU A 139 11.87 8.06 -19.00
C LEU A 139 13.12 7.20 -18.76
N GLU A 140 13.15 6.01 -19.35
CA GLU A 140 14.26 5.05 -19.34
C GLU A 140 15.60 5.67 -19.79
N LYS A 141 15.54 6.63 -20.74
CA LYS A 141 16.70 7.36 -21.24
C LYS A 141 17.32 8.32 -20.22
N SER A 142 16.62 8.65 -19.14
CA SER A 142 17.16 9.48 -18.05
C SER A 142 18.17 8.72 -17.16
N GLY A 143 18.17 7.38 -17.21
CA GLY A 143 19.01 6.54 -16.36
C GLY A 143 18.69 6.66 -14.87
N PHE A 144 19.53 6.07 -14.03
CA PHE A 144 19.31 6.01 -12.59
C PHE A 144 19.86 7.22 -11.82
N ALA A 145 19.10 7.66 -10.82
CA ALA A 145 19.46 8.65 -9.81
C ALA A 145 19.95 8.00 -8.50
N SER A 146 19.54 6.75 -8.21
CA SER A 146 19.91 6.01 -6.99
C SER A 146 20.50 4.63 -7.31
N ASP A 147 21.10 4.01 -6.31
CA ASP A 147 21.31 2.55 -6.25
C ASP A 147 19.99 1.79 -6.00
N GLU A 148 20.04 0.47 -6.00
CA GLU A 148 18.88 -0.36 -5.67
C GLU A 148 18.59 -0.30 -4.17
N ILE A 149 17.34 0.03 -3.84
CA ILE A 149 16.82 0.08 -2.47
C ILE A 149 15.68 -0.92 -2.31
N VAL A 150 15.42 -1.34 -1.07
CA VAL A 150 14.22 -2.08 -0.69
C VAL A 150 13.25 -1.15 0.04
N ILE A 151 11.98 -1.20 -0.37
CA ILE A 151 10.87 -0.48 0.25
C ILE A 151 9.92 -1.46 0.95
N VAL A 152 9.24 -0.98 1.98
CA VAL A 152 8.14 -1.69 2.67
C VAL A 152 6.93 -0.77 2.79
N VAL A 153 5.75 -1.26 2.42
CA VAL A 153 4.50 -0.54 2.65
C VAL A 153 4.16 -0.58 4.14
N ALA A 154 4.10 0.60 4.72
CA ALA A 154 3.87 0.85 6.13
C ALA A 154 2.58 1.65 6.39
N ASP A 155 2.11 2.38 5.38
CA ASP A 155 0.94 3.27 5.44
C ASP A 155 0.18 3.29 4.11
N LEU A 156 -0.97 3.97 4.07
CA LEU A 156 -1.83 4.15 2.91
C LEU A 156 -1.74 5.60 2.41
N CYS A 157 -1.59 5.81 1.10
CA CYS A 157 -1.94 7.09 0.49
C CYS A 157 -3.40 7.03 -0.01
N PRO A 158 -4.37 7.59 0.72
CA PRO A 158 -5.77 7.61 0.30
C PRO A 158 -5.95 8.54 -0.90
N HIS A 159 -6.89 8.22 -1.79
CA HIS A 159 -7.17 9.09 -2.95
C HIS A 159 -7.64 10.49 -2.53
N HIS A 160 -8.51 10.55 -1.52
CA HIS A 160 -9.08 11.80 -1.01
C HIS A 160 -7.99 12.68 -0.38
N GLY A 161 -7.85 13.91 -0.87
CA GLY A 161 -6.78 14.85 -0.51
C GLY A 161 -5.46 14.64 -1.27
N ASN A 162 -5.29 13.53 -2.00
CA ASN A 162 -4.09 13.21 -2.78
C ASN A 162 -4.43 12.86 -4.24
N GLU A 163 -5.54 13.36 -4.77
CA GLU A 163 -6.15 12.95 -6.06
C GLU A 163 -5.19 13.12 -7.25
N ARG A 164 -4.28 14.09 -7.13
CA ARG A 164 -3.22 14.39 -8.10
C ARG A 164 -2.18 13.27 -8.22
N TRP A 165 -1.96 12.49 -7.16
CA TRP A 165 -0.85 11.55 -7.00
C TRP A 165 -1.28 10.10 -6.83
N CYS A 166 -2.28 9.83 -5.99
CA CYS A 166 -2.64 8.47 -5.57
C CYS A 166 -3.95 8.05 -6.26
N PRO A 167 -3.95 7.12 -7.23
CA PRO A 167 -5.18 6.66 -7.84
C PRO A 167 -6.07 5.90 -6.84
N GLN A 168 -7.38 5.98 -7.02
CA GLN A 168 -8.38 5.33 -6.17
C GLN A 168 -8.59 3.87 -6.53
N TRP A 169 -8.58 3.56 -7.84
CA TRP A 169 -9.00 2.26 -8.38
C TRP A 169 -7.91 1.59 -9.23
N PRO A 170 -7.82 0.24 -9.24
CA PRO A 170 -6.88 -0.47 -10.12
C PRO A 170 -7.05 -0.13 -11.60
N GLY A 171 -5.97 0.29 -12.25
CA GLY A 171 -5.95 0.73 -13.65
C GLY A 171 -6.31 2.20 -13.88
N GLN A 172 -6.73 2.94 -12.85
CA GLN A 172 -6.78 4.41 -12.92
C GLN A 172 -5.35 4.96 -13.00
N THR A 173 -5.12 6.04 -13.76
CA THR A 173 -3.88 6.82 -13.72
C THR A 173 -4.04 8.06 -12.86
N ASN A 174 -2.95 8.48 -12.19
CA ASN A 174 -2.86 9.78 -11.57
C ASN A 174 -2.64 10.90 -12.61
N HIS A 175 -2.58 12.17 -12.15
CA HIS A 175 -2.40 13.35 -13.00
C HIS A 175 -1.12 13.32 -13.86
N TYR A 176 -0.15 12.47 -13.50
CA TYR A 176 1.12 12.32 -14.20
C TYR A 176 1.21 11.05 -15.05
N GLY A 177 0.08 10.37 -15.28
CA GLY A 177 -0.01 9.21 -16.17
C GLY A 177 0.52 7.90 -15.57
N SER A 178 0.67 7.80 -14.25
CA SER A 178 1.10 6.56 -13.58
C SER A 178 -0.09 5.82 -12.96
N HIS A 179 -0.14 4.50 -13.13
CA HIS A 179 -1.09 3.60 -12.45
C HIS A 179 -0.71 3.30 -10.99
N ASN A 180 0.51 3.65 -10.59
CA ASN A 180 1.10 3.35 -9.29
C ASN A 180 1.70 4.61 -8.69
N HIS A 181 1.59 4.75 -7.38
CA HIS A 181 2.25 5.83 -6.65
C HIS A 181 2.70 5.34 -5.27
N LEU A 182 3.88 5.80 -4.86
CA LEU A 182 4.54 5.45 -3.61
C LEU A 182 5.02 6.73 -2.94
N ASP A 183 4.35 7.17 -1.88
CA ASP A 183 4.80 8.30 -1.07
C ASP A 183 5.84 7.80 -0.06
N PHE A 184 7.01 8.42 0.04
CA PHE A 184 8.08 7.93 0.93
C PHE A 184 8.07 8.71 2.25
N SER A 185 8.23 8.04 3.39
CA SER A 185 8.38 8.76 4.67
C SER A 185 9.66 9.60 4.59
N HIS A 186 10.77 8.97 4.24
CA HIS A 186 12.06 9.62 3.98
C HIS A 186 12.78 8.94 2.80
N PRO A 187 12.59 9.39 1.53
CA PRO A 187 13.34 8.85 0.40
C PRO A 187 14.84 9.24 0.48
N PRO A 188 15.72 8.55 -0.28
CA PRO A 188 17.17 8.77 -0.23
C PRO A 188 17.59 10.25 -0.43
N PRO A 189 18.76 10.67 0.06
CA PRO A 189 19.27 12.02 -0.14
C PRO A 189 19.32 12.43 -1.62
N GLY A 190 18.88 13.65 -1.92
CA GLY A 190 18.80 14.17 -3.30
C GLY A 190 17.56 13.73 -4.10
N ILE A 191 16.74 12.80 -3.58
CA ILE A 191 15.50 12.39 -4.24
C ILE A 191 14.34 13.33 -3.86
N ASP A 192 13.76 13.95 -4.90
CA ASP A 192 12.53 14.76 -4.87
C ASP A 192 11.64 14.42 -6.08
N ASN A 193 10.46 13.84 -5.84
CA ASN A 193 9.44 13.50 -6.85
C ASN A 193 9.94 12.73 -8.10
N HIS A 194 11.09 12.06 -7.98
CA HIS A 194 11.69 11.24 -9.03
C HIS A 194 10.83 9.99 -9.27
N ASN A 195 10.80 9.52 -10.51
CA ASN A 195 10.09 8.30 -10.86
C ASN A 195 10.83 7.07 -10.31
N PHE A 196 10.09 6.11 -9.75
CA PHE A 196 10.64 4.89 -9.17
C PHE A 196 10.25 3.68 -10.02
N VAL A 197 11.25 2.85 -10.36
CA VAL A 197 11.04 1.58 -11.06
C VAL A 197 11.38 0.42 -10.14
N PHE A 198 10.49 -0.57 -10.05
CA PHE A 198 10.57 -1.59 -9.01
C PHE A 198 10.03 -2.95 -9.42
N THR A 199 10.17 -3.93 -8.52
CA THR A 199 9.53 -5.25 -8.59
C THR A 199 9.24 -5.73 -7.18
N PRO A 200 8.03 -6.28 -6.90
CA PRO A 200 7.72 -6.88 -5.60
C PRO A 200 8.70 -7.98 -5.22
N ILE A 201 8.97 -8.12 -3.92
CA ILE A 201 9.80 -9.18 -3.34
C ILE A 201 9.21 -9.67 -2.03
N GLN A 202 9.60 -10.87 -1.60
CA GLN A 202 9.41 -11.29 -0.22
C GLN A 202 10.14 -10.31 0.72
N CYS A 203 9.47 -9.83 1.77
CA CYS A 203 10.10 -8.93 2.73
C CYS A 203 11.31 -9.57 3.44
N PRO A 204 12.43 -8.84 3.59
CA PRO A 204 13.55 -9.22 4.46
C PRO A 204 13.11 -9.65 5.86
N HIS A 205 13.76 -10.66 6.42
CA HIS A 205 13.34 -11.34 7.66
C HIS A 205 13.26 -10.40 8.88
N ASP A 206 14.24 -9.52 9.01
CA ASP A 206 14.34 -8.48 10.03
C ASP A 206 13.21 -7.44 9.93
N LEU A 207 12.78 -7.06 8.72
CA LEU A 207 11.57 -6.26 8.53
C LEU A 207 10.31 -7.00 9.00
N ARG A 208 10.20 -8.31 8.76
CA ARG A 208 9.03 -9.10 9.15
C ARG A 208 8.84 -9.14 10.66
N GLN A 209 9.89 -9.54 11.38
CA GLN A 209 9.91 -9.51 12.85
C GLN A 209 9.58 -8.12 13.43
N ARG A 210 9.94 -7.05 12.70
CA ARG A 210 9.71 -5.68 13.13
C ARG A 210 8.28 -5.19 12.86
N TYR A 211 7.65 -5.54 11.74
CA TYR A 211 6.22 -5.22 11.59
C TYR A 211 5.33 -6.13 12.45
N GLU A 212 5.70 -7.40 12.65
CA GLU A 212 4.99 -8.34 13.53
C GLU A 212 4.94 -7.83 14.98
N SER A 213 6.03 -7.22 15.47
CA SER A 213 6.10 -6.64 16.82
C SER A 213 5.48 -5.24 16.93
N LEU A 214 5.57 -4.39 15.90
CA LEU A 214 5.05 -3.01 15.94
C LEU A 214 3.56 -2.88 15.57
N SER A 215 3.04 -3.75 14.71
CA SER A 215 1.67 -3.63 14.18
C SER A 215 0.60 -4.23 15.10
N ARG A 216 -0.65 -3.83 14.85
CA ARG A 216 -1.89 -4.40 15.40
C ARG A 216 -2.71 -5.19 14.37
N CYS A 217 -2.22 -5.41 13.15
CA CYS A 217 -2.95 -6.17 12.13
C CYS A 217 -3.14 -7.65 12.47
N ASN A 218 -2.29 -8.19 13.35
CA ASN A 218 -2.20 -9.61 13.69
C ASN A 218 -2.45 -9.81 15.21
N ARG A 219 -3.29 -8.98 15.83
CA ARG A 219 -3.56 -8.95 17.29
C ARG A 219 -5.05 -8.94 17.59
#